data_AF-A0A538PH08-F1
#
_entry.id   AF-A0A538PH08-F1
#
_cell.length_a   1.000
_cell.length_b   1.000
_cell.length_c   1.000
_cell.angle_alpha   90.00
_cell.angle_beta   90.00
_cell.angle_gamma   90.00
#
_symmetry.space_group_name_H-M   'P 1'
#
loop_
_entity.id
_entity.type
_entity.pdbx_description
1 polymer ?
#
loop_
_entity_poly.entity_id
_entity_poly.type
_entity_poly.pdbx_seq_one_letter_code
_entity_poly.pdbx_strand_id
1 'polypeptide(L)'
;MASAWPSSTSCAAGSAAAAARRTASCSRRAASARTRGGGSDTTGVAIAAALSADVCEIYTDVDGVYTTDPNLVPTARKIDRISYEEMLELASLGAKVLQIRSVELGMKYGVKIHVRSSLHDISLDVPGTWVVPEEAAMEKVTVSGVTVVKDEAKITVADLPDTAGVAARLFAPLADASISVDMIVQNQAFDGTTDLTFTV
;
A
#
# COMPACT_ATOMS: atom_id res chain seq x y z
N MET A 1 8.40 38.68 -20.34
CA MET A 1 8.54 39.06 -18.92
C MET A 1 8.56 37.78 -18.10
N ALA A 2 9.77 37.24 -17.91
CA ALA A 2 10.03 36.15 -16.98
C ALA A 2 10.47 36.79 -15.66
N SER A 3 9.72 36.58 -14.58
CA SER A 3 10.10 37.07 -13.25
C SER A 3 10.43 35.88 -12.36
N ALA A 4 11.74 35.65 -12.26
CA ALA A 4 12.52 35.17 -11.13
C ALA A 4 11.75 34.51 -9.95
N TRP A 5 11.97 33.21 -9.78
CA TRP A 5 11.79 32.54 -8.49
C TRP A 5 12.96 32.93 -7.58
N PRO A 6 12.74 33.41 -6.35
CA PRO A 6 13.83 33.63 -5.43
C PRO A 6 14.38 32.28 -4.95
N SER A 7 15.63 32.04 -5.30
CA SER A 7 16.51 31.07 -4.66
C SER A 7 16.66 31.38 -3.18
N SER A 8 16.70 30.32 -2.36
CA SER A 8 16.99 30.29 -0.92
C SER A 8 15.83 30.59 0.04
N THR A 9 15.06 29.56 0.37
CA THR A 9 14.49 29.43 1.71
C THR A 9 15.02 28.15 2.31
N SER A 10 16.15 28.25 2.99
CA SER A 10 16.58 27.22 3.92
C SER A 10 15.46 27.02 4.94
N CYS A 11 14.84 25.85 5.02
CA CYS A 11 13.88 25.50 6.08
C CYS A 11 14.60 25.44 7.43
N ALA A 12 15.04 26.55 7.99
CA ALA A 12 15.69 26.61 9.29
C ALA A 12 14.86 25.82 10.33
N ALA A 13 15.56 25.07 11.17
CA ALA A 13 14.99 24.18 12.16
C ALA A 13 13.84 24.85 12.93
N GLY A 14 12.68 24.17 12.99
CA GLY A 14 11.66 24.48 14.00
C GLY A 14 10.32 25.06 13.55
N SER A 15 9.90 24.95 12.27
CA SER A 15 8.53 25.36 11.89
C SER A 15 7.75 24.24 11.20
N ALA A 16 6.79 23.66 11.93
CA ALA A 16 5.80 22.75 11.39
C ALA A 16 4.86 23.51 10.43
N ALA A 17 4.94 23.21 9.14
CA ALA A 17 4.00 23.72 8.15
C ALA A 17 2.70 22.89 8.19
N ALA A 18 1.64 23.46 8.75
CA ALA A 18 0.33 22.82 8.82
C ALA A 18 -0.46 23.06 7.52
N ALA A 19 -0.51 22.04 6.65
CA ALA A 19 -1.44 22.01 5.53
C ALA A 19 -2.64 21.10 5.87
N ALA A 20 -3.83 21.70 5.91
CA ALA A 20 -5.17 21.12 6.07
C ALA A 20 -5.46 20.33 7.37
N ARG A 21 -6.30 20.95 8.22
CA ARG A 21 -6.93 20.45 9.47
C ARG A 21 -6.51 19.04 9.95
N ARG A 22 -5.66 19.05 11.00
CA ARG A 22 -5.25 17.97 11.95
C ARG A 22 -3.83 17.42 11.71
N THR A 23 -2.87 18.12 12.32
CA THR A 23 -1.51 17.70 12.75
C THR A 23 -0.77 16.69 11.86
N ALA A 24 -0.15 17.19 10.80
CA ALA A 24 1.08 16.61 10.27
C ALA A 24 2.27 17.38 10.86
N SER A 25 3.17 16.70 11.57
CA SER A 25 4.46 17.27 11.95
C SER A 25 5.47 16.96 10.85
N CYS A 26 6.11 18.00 10.33
CA CYS A 26 7.12 17.88 9.29
C CYS A 26 8.41 18.47 9.84
N SER A 27 9.38 17.62 10.13
CA SER A 27 10.76 18.02 10.43
C SER A 27 11.65 17.62 9.26
N ARG A 28 12.82 18.24 9.11
CA ARG A 28 13.81 17.86 8.07
C ARG A 28 14.25 16.38 8.11
N ARG A 29 13.81 15.61 9.11
CA ARG A 29 14.16 14.20 9.32
C ARG A 29 12.97 13.23 9.18
N ALA A 30 11.72 13.72 9.22
CA ALA A 30 10.53 12.87 9.13
C ALA A 30 9.28 13.69 8.81
N ALA A 31 8.44 13.18 7.90
CA ALA A 31 7.09 13.69 7.64
C ALA A 31 6.06 12.71 8.22
N SER A 32 5.21 13.17 9.14
CA SER A 32 4.17 12.34 9.77
C SER A 32 2.78 12.62 9.18
N ALA A 33 2.04 11.60 8.74
CA ALA A 33 0.64 11.72 8.33
C ALA A 33 -0.30 10.97 9.29
N ARG A 34 -1.50 11.50 9.53
CA ARG A 34 -2.54 10.90 10.41
C ARG A 34 -3.75 10.46 9.60
N THR A 35 -4.10 9.19 9.71
CA THR A 35 -5.16 8.56 8.90
C THR A 35 -6.57 8.90 9.36
N ARG A 36 -7.38 9.41 8.41
CA ARG A 36 -8.82 9.16 8.34
C ARG A 36 -9.22 9.19 6.85
N GLY A 37 -9.09 8.04 6.18
CA GLY A 37 -9.30 7.88 4.74
C GLY A 37 -7.99 7.75 3.95
N GLY A 38 -7.97 6.82 2.99
CA GLY A 38 -6.74 6.36 2.31
C GLY A 38 -5.96 7.41 1.50
N GLY A 39 -6.57 8.55 1.17
CA GLY A 39 -5.86 9.64 0.50
C GLY A 39 -4.78 10.31 1.36
N SER A 40 -4.87 10.18 2.70
CA SER A 40 -3.91 10.81 3.61
C SER A 40 -2.51 10.18 3.53
N ASP A 41 -2.42 8.86 3.38
CA ASP A 41 -1.13 8.15 3.33
C ASP A 41 -0.37 8.54 2.06
N THR A 42 -1.06 8.49 0.92
CA THR A 42 -0.52 8.88 -0.38
C THR A 42 -0.06 10.33 -0.37
N THR A 43 -0.84 11.23 0.25
CA THR A 43 -0.46 12.65 0.37
C THR A 43 0.78 12.81 1.26
N GLY A 44 0.85 12.08 2.37
CA GLY A 44 1.99 12.09 3.29
C GLY A 44 3.29 11.67 2.61
N VAL A 45 3.24 10.55 1.88
CA VAL A 45 4.39 10.07 1.11
C VAL A 45 4.72 11.02 -0.04
N ALA A 46 3.73 11.62 -0.70
CA ALA A 46 3.98 12.60 -1.77
C ALA A 46 4.72 13.84 -1.25
N ILE A 47 4.32 14.34 -0.09
CA ILE A 47 4.99 15.47 0.56
C ILE A 47 6.41 15.07 0.99
N ALA A 48 6.59 13.89 1.57
CA ALA A 48 7.90 13.37 1.94
C ALA A 48 8.84 13.26 0.72
N ALA A 49 8.33 12.75 -0.41
CA ALA A 49 9.06 12.69 -1.67
C ALA A 49 9.43 14.10 -2.18
N ALA A 50 8.47 15.04 -2.19
CA ALA A 50 8.70 16.41 -2.64
C ALA A 50 9.72 17.17 -1.78
N LEU A 51 9.77 16.88 -0.47
CA LEU A 51 10.72 17.47 0.46
C LEU A 51 12.04 16.70 0.55
N SER A 52 12.21 15.61 -0.21
CA SER A 52 13.37 14.72 -0.12
C SER A 52 13.63 14.24 1.32
N ALA A 53 12.57 13.92 2.05
CA ALA A 53 12.67 13.39 3.40
C ALA A 53 13.16 11.94 3.37
N ASP A 54 14.02 11.57 4.34
CA ASP A 54 14.57 10.22 4.44
C ASP A 54 13.51 9.17 4.82
N VAL A 55 12.50 9.58 5.60
CA VAL A 55 11.46 8.70 6.16
C VAL A 55 10.11 9.41 6.17
N CYS A 56 9.06 8.68 5.79
CA CYS A 56 7.67 9.03 6.03
C CYS A 56 7.09 8.16 7.15
N GLU A 57 6.64 8.77 8.23
CA GLU A 57 6.00 8.07 9.34
C GLU A 57 4.48 8.08 9.17
N ILE A 58 3.88 6.90 9.18
CA ILE A 58 2.42 6.74 9.11
C ILE A 58 1.95 6.27 10.47
N TYR A 59 1.17 7.12 11.13
CA TYR A 59 0.61 6.83 12.45
C TYR A 59 -0.81 6.31 12.30
N THR A 60 -1.03 5.09 12.77
CA THR A 60 -2.32 4.39 12.69
C THR A 60 -2.73 3.79 14.04
N ASP A 61 -3.91 3.19 14.12
CA ASP A 61 -4.43 2.53 15.32
C ASP A 61 -3.74 1.19 15.61
N VAL A 62 -3.21 0.53 14.58
CA VAL A 62 -2.35 -0.65 14.72
C VAL A 62 -0.87 -0.29 14.94
N ASP A 63 -0.11 -1.16 15.60
CA ASP A 63 1.30 -0.93 15.92
C ASP A 63 2.31 -1.42 14.88
N GLY A 64 1.82 -1.98 13.78
CA GLY A 64 2.63 -2.39 12.64
C GLY A 64 1.85 -3.30 11.69
N VAL A 65 2.60 -3.88 10.76
CA VAL A 65 2.12 -4.92 9.85
C VAL A 65 2.41 -6.27 10.49
N TYR A 66 1.42 -7.17 10.45
CA TYR A 66 1.52 -8.51 11.00
C TYR A 66 1.58 -9.56 9.91
N THR A 67 2.11 -10.74 10.23
CA THR A 67 2.15 -11.90 9.32
C THR A 67 0.76 -12.35 8.88
N THR A 68 -0.28 -12.10 9.67
CA THR A 68 -1.70 -12.37 9.35
C THR A 68 -2.56 -11.52 10.30
N ASP A 69 -3.87 -11.44 10.08
CA ASP A 69 -4.78 -10.75 10.98
C ASP A 69 -4.72 -11.35 12.41
N PRO A 70 -4.26 -10.59 13.43
CA PRO A 70 -4.15 -11.07 14.80
C PRO A 70 -5.51 -11.37 15.44
N ASN A 71 -6.60 -10.79 14.93
CA ASN A 71 -7.96 -11.09 15.40
C ASN A 71 -8.42 -12.49 14.97
N LEU A 72 -7.88 -13.00 13.85
CA LEU A 72 -8.20 -14.33 13.34
C LEU A 72 -7.22 -15.38 13.88
N VAL A 73 -5.92 -15.05 13.95
CA VAL A 73 -4.86 -15.97 14.35
C VAL A 73 -4.05 -15.36 15.50
N PRO A 74 -4.24 -15.82 16.76
CA PRO A 74 -3.54 -15.26 17.92
C PRO A 74 -2.01 -15.42 17.88
N THR A 75 -1.50 -16.34 17.06
CA THR A 75 -0.06 -16.56 16.88
C THR A 75 0.57 -15.64 15.83
N ALA A 76 -0.19 -14.68 15.28
CA ALA A 76 0.32 -13.69 14.35
C ALA A 76 1.49 -12.91 14.97
N ARG A 77 2.55 -12.71 14.20
CA ARG A 77 3.74 -11.97 14.64
C ARG A 77 3.82 -10.64 13.91
N LYS A 78 4.27 -9.61 14.61
CA LYS A 78 4.58 -8.33 13.96
C LYS A 78 5.83 -8.51 13.10
N ILE A 79 5.80 -7.89 11.92
CA ILE A 79 6.92 -7.86 10.98
C ILE A 79 7.73 -6.60 11.27
N ASP A 80 9.03 -6.75 11.54
CA ASP A 80 9.89 -5.61 11.86
C ASP A 80 10.28 -4.82 10.60
N ARG A 81 10.57 -5.52 9.51
CA ARG A 81 10.92 -4.96 8.20
C ARG A 81 10.27 -5.77 7.09
N ILE A 82 9.73 -5.08 6.10
CA ILE A 82 9.10 -5.65 4.91
C ILE A 82 9.57 -4.88 3.68
N SER A 83 9.75 -5.56 2.56
CA SER A 83 10.07 -4.89 1.30
C SER A 83 8.86 -4.13 0.74
N TYR A 84 9.09 -3.18 -0.17
CA TYR A 84 7.98 -2.52 -0.87
C TYR A 84 7.11 -3.51 -1.64
N GLU A 85 7.70 -4.50 -2.29
CA GLU A 85 6.99 -5.48 -3.13
C GLU A 85 6.10 -6.38 -2.27
N GLU A 86 6.63 -6.94 -1.18
CA GLU A 86 5.84 -7.74 -0.25
C GLU A 86 4.71 -6.92 0.38
N MET A 87 4.96 -5.67 0.74
CA MET A 87 3.92 -4.81 1.29
C MET A 87 2.84 -4.46 0.25
N LEU A 88 3.21 -4.31 -1.03
CA LEU A 88 2.24 -4.12 -2.12
C LEU A 88 1.33 -5.34 -2.26
N GLU A 89 1.88 -6.55 -2.22
CA GLU A 89 1.11 -7.80 -2.30
C GLU A 89 0.23 -8.03 -1.06
N LEU A 90 0.74 -7.74 0.13
CA LEU A 90 -0.10 -7.82 1.33
C LEU A 90 -1.24 -6.80 1.28
N ALA A 91 -0.97 -5.57 0.83
CA ALA A 91 -1.97 -4.52 0.74
C ALA A 91 -3.01 -4.79 -0.36
N SER A 92 -2.61 -5.38 -1.50
CA SER A 92 -3.52 -5.77 -2.58
C SER A 92 -4.49 -6.86 -2.13
N LEU A 93 -3.99 -7.86 -1.40
CA LEU A 93 -4.77 -9.01 -0.92
C LEU A 93 -5.49 -8.75 0.43
N GLY A 94 -5.73 -7.49 0.78
CA GLY A 94 -6.63 -7.12 1.87
C GLY A 94 -5.99 -6.77 3.21
N ALA A 95 -4.66 -6.59 3.32
CA ALA A 95 -4.06 -6.01 4.52
C ALA A 95 -4.45 -4.52 4.66
N LYS A 96 -5.30 -4.21 5.64
CA LYS A 96 -5.91 -2.87 5.81
C LYS A 96 -5.02 -1.82 6.48
N VAL A 97 -3.71 -2.02 6.53
CA VAL A 97 -2.78 -1.17 7.30
C VAL A 97 -2.30 0.04 6.50
N LEU A 98 -1.97 -0.16 5.23
CA LEU A 98 -1.48 0.89 4.33
C LEU A 98 -2.24 0.86 3.02
N GLN A 99 -2.40 2.03 2.41
CA GLN A 99 -2.92 2.13 1.05
C GLN A 99 -1.85 1.75 0.03
N ILE A 100 -2.21 0.90 -0.93
CA ILE A 100 -1.36 0.42 -2.02
C ILE A 100 -0.64 1.61 -2.71
N ARG A 101 -1.39 2.65 -3.07
CA ARG A 101 -0.86 3.86 -3.74
C ARG A 101 0.20 4.60 -2.93
N SER A 102 0.14 4.55 -1.60
CA SER A 102 1.15 5.16 -0.73
C SER A 102 2.47 4.40 -0.81
N VAL A 103 2.39 3.07 -0.79
CA VAL A 103 3.55 2.17 -0.91
C VAL A 103 4.18 2.27 -2.30
N GLU A 104 3.37 2.29 -3.36
CA GLU A 104 3.84 2.50 -4.74
C GLU A 104 4.62 3.81 -4.88
N LEU A 105 4.14 4.88 -4.24
CA LEU A 105 4.78 6.18 -4.27
C LEU A 105 6.11 6.17 -3.50
N GLY A 106 6.14 5.49 -2.36
CA GLY A 106 7.34 5.27 -1.56
C GLY A 106 8.41 4.52 -2.35
N MET A 107 8.01 3.43 -3.01
CA MET A 107 8.88 2.65 -3.90
C MET A 107 9.43 3.49 -5.05
N LYS A 108 8.56 4.25 -5.74
CA LYS A 108 8.93 5.05 -6.92
C LYS A 108 9.94 6.16 -6.60
N TYR A 109 9.81 6.81 -5.45
CA TYR A 109 10.67 7.93 -5.05
C TYR A 109 11.73 7.56 -4.00
N GLY A 110 11.83 6.28 -3.62
CA GLY A 110 12.80 5.80 -2.63
C GLY A 110 12.54 6.30 -1.20
N VAL A 111 11.31 6.70 -0.88
CA VAL A 111 10.95 7.18 0.46
C VAL A 111 10.62 5.98 1.35
N LYS A 112 11.40 5.80 2.42
CA LYS A 112 11.16 4.75 3.41
C LYS A 112 9.91 5.06 4.21
N ILE A 113 9.06 4.07 4.44
CA ILE A 113 7.82 4.24 5.20
C ILE A 113 7.97 3.52 6.54
N HIS A 114 7.59 4.18 7.63
CA HIS A 114 7.59 3.61 8.97
C HIS A 114 6.18 3.64 9.54
N VAL A 115 5.59 2.46 9.74
CA VAL A 115 4.25 2.29 10.28
C VAL A 115 4.34 2.21 11.80
N ARG A 116 3.68 3.14 12.49
CA ARG A 116 3.68 3.21 13.96
C ARG A 116 2.26 3.34 14.51
N SER A 117 2.07 2.91 15.75
CA SER A 117 0.82 3.16 16.48
C SER A 117 0.77 4.59 17.01
N SER A 118 -0.40 5.23 16.91
CA SER A 118 -0.71 6.48 17.61
C SER A 118 -1.24 6.29 19.04
N LEU A 119 -1.52 5.04 19.46
CA LEU A 119 -2.14 4.73 20.75
C LEU A 119 -1.11 4.57 21.87
N HIS A 120 0.15 4.35 21.52
CA HIS A 120 1.24 4.28 22.48
C HIS A 120 1.74 5.69 22.80
N ASP A 121 2.04 5.92 24.07
CA ASP A 121 2.59 7.19 24.53
C ASP A 121 3.93 7.44 23.81
N ILE A 122 4.17 8.68 23.36
CA ILE A 122 5.36 9.07 22.56
C ILE A 122 6.67 8.81 23.34
N SER A 123 6.55 8.58 24.65
CA SER A 123 7.62 8.22 25.59
C SER A 123 8.07 6.74 25.51
N LEU A 124 7.26 5.86 24.94
CA LEU A 124 7.58 4.45 24.71
C LEU A 124 7.98 4.27 23.24
N ASP A 125 9.27 4.04 22.98
CA ASP A 125 9.77 3.74 21.64
C ASP A 125 9.37 2.32 21.23
N VAL A 126 8.09 2.13 20.92
CA VAL A 126 7.59 0.87 20.40
C VAL A 126 8.08 0.74 18.96
N PRO A 127 8.85 -0.33 18.64
CA PRO A 127 9.30 -0.56 17.27
C PRO A 127 8.08 -0.83 16.39
N GLY A 128 7.92 -0.02 15.35
CA GLY A 128 6.91 -0.21 14.32
C GLY A 128 7.37 -1.18 13.24
N THR A 129 6.72 -1.14 12.08
CA THR A 129 7.15 -1.88 10.89
C THR A 129 7.79 -0.94 9.88
N TRP A 130 8.96 -1.30 9.38
CA TRP A 130 9.65 -0.58 8.32
C TRP A 130 9.31 -1.16 6.95
N VAL A 131 8.81 -0.33 6.04
CA VAL A 131 8.68 -0.64 4.62
C VAL A 131 9.84 0.01 3.89
N VAL A 132 10.75 -0.81 3.37
CA VAL A 132 12.06 -0.40 2.84
C VAL A 132 12.37 -1.13 1.52
N PRO A 133 13.41 -0.72 0.76
CA PRO A 133 13.89 -1.55 -0.34
C PRO A 133 14.27 -2.94 0.15
N GLU A 134 14.21 -3.93 -0.74
CA GLU A 134 14.64 -5.29 -0.43
C GLU A 134 16.10 -5.31 0.06
N GLU A 135 16.35 -6.06 1.14
CA GLU A 135 17.66 -6.22 1.78
C GLU A 135 18.04 -7.70 1.79
N ALA A 136 19.34 -8.02 1.63
CA ALA A 136 19.81 -9.42 1.58
C ALA A 136 19.46 -10.28 2.83
N ALA A 137 19.13 -9.65 3.96
CA ALA A 137 18.65 -10.35 5.15
C ALA A 137 17.21 -10.88 5.00
N MET A 138 16.41 -10.29 4.10
CA MET A 138 15.00 -10.63 3.85
C MET A 138 14.86 -11.92 3.02
N GLU A 139 15.83 -12.26 2.17
CA GLU A 139 15.84 -13.51 1.36
C GLU A 139 15.76 -14.80 2.20
N LYS A 140 16.05 -14.73 3.51
CA LYS A 140 15.94 -15.87 4.43
C LYS A 140 14.50 -16.20 4.81
N VAL A 141 13.57 -15.28 4.62
CA VAL A 141 12.15 -15.46 4.95
C VAL A 141 11.43 -15.99 3.72
N THR A 142 10.91 -17.22 3.78
CA THR A 142 10.26 -17.86 2.62
C THR A 142 8.83 -17.37 2.40
N VAL A 143 8.13 -16.96 3.47
CA VAL A 143 6.75 -16.44 3.42
C VAL A 143 6.62 -15.31 4.42
N SER A 144 6.30 -14.12 3.93
CA SER A 144 6.30 -12.89 4.74
C SER A 144 4.96 -12.62 5.40
N GLY A 145 3.87 -13.12 4.82
CA GLY A 145 2.56 -13.06 5.43
C GLY A 145 1.50 -13.85 4.68
N VAL A 146 0.33 -13.98 5.31
CA VAL A 146 -0.88 -14.60 4.80
C VAL A 146 -2.02 -13.64 5.04
N THR A 147 -2.74 -13.29 3.98
CA THR A 147 -3.95 -12.47 4.04
C THR A 147 -5.15 -13.32 3.64
N VAL A 148 -6.34 -12.86 4.05
CA VAL A 148 -7.60 -13.53 3.72
C VAL A 148 -8.61 -12.47 3.31
N VAL A 149 -9.14 -12.60 2.11
CA VAL A 149 -10.31 -11.84 1.65
C VAL A 149 -11.53 -12.75 1.75
N LYS A 150 -12.56 -12.31 2.48
CA LYS A 150 -13.80 -13.08 2.70
C LYS A 150 -14.97 -12.58 1.86
N ASP A 151 -14.87 -11.37 1.33
CA ASP A 151 -15.94 -10.67 0.62
C ASP A 151 -15.64 -10.67 -0.88
N GLU A 152 -15.56 -11.86 -1.45
CA GLU A 152 -15.33 -12.08 -2.87
C GLU A 152 -16.28 -13.16 -3.40
N ALA A 153 -16.84 -12.91 -4.59
CA ALA A 153 -17.67 -13.87 -5.30
C ALA A 153 -16.92 -14.44 -6.50
N LYS A 154 -16.68 -15.76 -6.49
CA LYS A 154 -16.07 -16.47 -7.63
C LYS A 154 -17.10 -16.73 -8.73
N ILE A 155 -16.89 -16.14 -9.89
CA ILE A 155 -17.69 -16.34 -11.11
C ILE A 155 -16.86 -17.14 -12.11
N THR A 156 -17.47 -18.12 -12.79
CA THR A 156 -16.79 -18.88 -13.85
C THR A 156 -17.68 -18.90 -15.09
N VAL A 157 -17.10 -18.48 -16.21
CA VAL A 157 -17.73 -18.53 -17.52
C VAL A 157 -17.08 -19.66 -18.28
N ALA A 158 -17.84 -20.74 -18.46
CA ALA A 158 -17.37 -21.94 -19.12
C ALA A 158 -17.57 -21.86 -20.64
N ASP A 159 -16.84 -22.71 -21.36
CA ASP A 159 -17.00 -22.93 -22.80
C ASP A 159 -16.87 -21.65 -23.66
N LEU A 160 -16.00 -20.72 -23.25
CA LEU A 160 -15.71 -19.52 -24.04
C LEU A 160 -14.85 -19.88 -25.26
N PRO A 161 -15.17 -19.39 -26.46
CA PRO A 161 -14.30 -19.55 -27.63
C PRO A 161 -12.92 -18.92 -27.36
N ASP A 162 -11.84 -19.67 -27.55
CA ASP A 162 -10.47 -19.15 -27.36
C ASP A 162 -10.02 -18.35 -28.59
N THR A 163 -10.63 -17.18 -28.77
CA THR A 163 -10.32 -16.24 -29.85
C THR A 163 -10.07 -14.84 -29.29
N ALA A 164 -9.19 -14.09 -29.95
CA ALA A 164 -8.84 -12.74 -29.51
C ALA A 164 -10.09 -11.84 -29.40
N GLY A 165 -10.22 -11.15 -28.26
CA GLY A 165 -11.31 -10.22 -27.99
C GLY A 165 -12.49 -10.79 -27.18
N VAL A 166 -12.55 -12.10 -26.93
CA VAL A 166 -13.60 -12.70 -26.08
C VAL A 166 -13.52 -12.19 -24.63
N ALA A 167 -12.33 -12.18 -24.03
CA ALA A 167 -12.13 -11.61 -22.69
C ALA A 167 -12.51 -10.11 -22.63
N ALA A 168 -12.19 -9.32 -23.66
CA ALA A 168 -12.56 -7.91 -23.71
C ALA A 168 -14.08 -7.71 -23.77
N ARG A 169 -14.79 -8.56 -24.53
CA ARG A 169 -16.26 -8.55 -24.57
C ARG A 169 -16.92 -8.99 -23.27
N LEU A 170 -16.24 -9.84 -22.50
CA LEU A 170 -16.69 -10.27 -21.18
C LEU A 170 -16.52 -9.15 -20.14
N PHE A 171 -15.36 -8.49 -20.11
CA PHE A 171 -15.03 -7.50 -19.08
C PHE A 171 -15.52 -6.07 -19.40
N ALA A 172 -15.73 -5.70 -20.66
CA ALA A 172 -16.20 -4.36 -21.01
C ALA A 172 -17.56 -4.00 -20.36
N PRO A 173 -18.60 -4.87 -20.41
CA PRO A 173 -19.86 -4.59 -19.72
C PRO A 173 -19.72 -4.49 -18.19
N LEU A 174 -18.79 -5.24 -17.60
CA LEU A 174 -18.50 -5.17 -16.17
C LEU A 174 -17.85 -3.82 -15.82
N ALA A 175 -16.90 -3.36 -16.63
CA ALA A 175 -16.29 -2.05 -16.49
C ALA A 175 -17.30 -0.90 -16.69
N ASP A 176 -18.18 -1.00 -17.69
CA ASP A 176 -19.25 -0.02 -17.94
C ASP A 176 -20.24 0.03 -16.76
N ALA A 177 -20.49 -1.11 -16.11
CA ALA A 177 -21.28 -1.21 -14.88
C ALA A 177 -20.51 -0.81 -13.61
N SER A 178 -19.24 -0.39 -13.73
CA SER A 178 -18.35 -0.07 -12.60
C SER A 178 -18.16 -1.21 -11.60
N ILE A 179 -18.23 -2.47 -12.07
CA ILE A 179 -17.94 -3.66 -11.29
C ILE A 179 -16.43 -3.88 -11.31
N SER A 180 -15.81 -3.87 -10.13
CA SER A 180 -14.38 -4.14 -9.99
C SER A 180 -14.14 -5.64 -10.05
N VAL A 181 -13.21 -6.05 -10.90
CA VAL A 181 -12.75 -7.44 -11.01
C VAL A 181 -11.37 -7.51 -10.36
N ASP A 182 -11.15 -8.52 -9.52
CA ASP A 182 -9.88 -8.73 -8.82
C ASP A 182 -9.07 -9.86 -9.46
N MET A 183 -9.21 -11.10 -8.97
CA MET A 183 -8.48 -12.24 -9.50
C MET A 183 -9.08 -12.66 -10.85
N ILE A 184 -8.23 -12.82 -11.88
CA ILE A 184 -8.62 -13.37 -13.18
C ILE A 184 -7.76 -14.60 -13.46
N VAL A 185 -8.42 -15.74 -13.69
CA VAL A 185 -7.79 -17.02 -14.01
C VAL A 185 -8.39 -17.57 -15.29
N GLN A 186 -7.55 -17.73 -16.32
CA GLN A 186 -7.91 -18.44 -17.54
C GLN A 186 -7.02 -19.67 -17.65
N ASN A 187 -7.62 -20.84 -17.77
CA ASN A 187 -6.86 -22.08 -17.99
C ASN A 187 -6.50 -22.23 -19.48
N GLN A 188 -5.61 -23.18 -19.82
CA GLN A 188 -5.36 -23.50 -21.22
C GLN A 188 -6.62 -24.03 -21.91
N ALA A 189 -6.83 -23.60 -23.15
CA ALA A 189 -7.96 -24.04 -23.94
C ALA A 189 -7.86 -25.54 -24.27
N PHE A 190 -9.01 -26.22 -24.23
CA PHE A 190 -9.17 -27.60 -24.67
C PHE A 190 -10.24 -27.61 -25.74
N ASP A 191 -9.98 -28.24 -26.89
CA ASP A 191 -10.89 -28.27 -28.05
C ASP A 191 -11.34 -26.88 -28.59
N GLY A 192 -10.52 -25.84 -28.40
CA GLY A 192 -10.79 -24.48 -28.89
C GLY A 192 -11.73 -23.66 -28.00
N THR A 193 -12.12 -24.19 -26.85
CA THR A 193 -12.81 -23.45 -25.79
C THR A 193 -11.97 -23.37 -24.52
N THR A 194 -12.24 -22.35 -23.71
CA THR A 194 -11.57 -22.11 -22.43
C THR A 194 -12.59 -21.72 -21.38
N ASP A 195 -12.26 -22.02 -20.13
CA ASP A 195 -12.98 -21.48 -18.98
C ASP A 195 -12.25 -20.25 -18.47
N LEU A 196 -13.02 -19.23 -18.09
CA LEU A 196 -12.50 -18.00 -17.50
C LEU A 196 -13.20 -17.78 -16.15
N THR A 197 -12.40 -17.82 -15.09
CA THR A 197 -12.83 -17.61 -13.72
C THR A 197 -12.34 -16.25 -13.24
N PHE A 198 -13.20 -15.49 -12.57
CA PHE A 198 -12.80 -14.25 -11.93
C PHE A 198 -13.53 -14.00 -10.61
N THR A 199 -12.99 -13.11 -9.77
CA THR A 199 -13.62 -12.66 -8.53
C THR A 199 -14.07 -11.20 -8.62
N VAL A 200 -15.17 -10.89 -7.92
CA VAL A 200 -15.77 -9.55 -7.77
C VAL A 200 -16.15 -9.29 -6.32
#